data_AF-A0A929GJC8-F1
#
_entry.id   AF-A0A929GJC8-F1
#
_cell.length_a   1.000
_cell.length_b   1.000
_cell.length_c   1.000
_cell.angle_alpha   90.00
_cell.angle_beta   90.00
_cell.angle_gamma   90.00
#
_symmetry.space_group_name_H-M   'P 1'
#
loop_
_entity.id
_entity.type
_entity.pdbx_description
1 polymer ?
#
loop_
_entity_poly.entity_id
_entity_poly.type
_entity_poly.pdbx_seq_one_letter_code
_entity_poly.pdbx_strand_id
1 'polypeptide(L)'
;MENFVVSARKYRPDTFDTVIGQKSITTTLKNAIRNQHLAQAFLFCGPRGVGKTTCARILAKTINCQNISDNIEACNTCESCTSFNESISFNIHELDAASNNSVEDIRNLVDQVRVPPQVGKYKVYIIDEVHMLSTAAFNAFLKTLEEPPAYAKFILATTEKHKIIPTILSRCQIYDFKRITVDDIAGHLKFVAESENVNASDDALHIIAQKADGALRDALSIFDQLVSFAGNDITYEKVIQNLNVLDYDYYFRVTQNILKGDASETLLIINEVIDNGFDGQHFIIGLGEHLRNLLVCKDPATSGLLEVSDNLKKRYLDQAGLCETDFLLRALSINNQYDVQYKGSNNKRLLLELSLLQMCGLMGFPAQQTVQEKKSNSLPPPDSSPRPPVAAAPVKEEKPKEADKPKEADASEVKEPEKKYDQDDSLTDHLSIKKASKILNGDSENDKVSNKIPEPVNKTLFSREDLESAWKKGIPGICSHSANLLSSLNNKNPVLKEDFALEVTADSKVLESEIKGLLPKILAYLKKELNNDFITVSIILADINEQQDKAYFPDEIYKKMVEKNPEIKNLRDQLDLEIDF
;
A
#
# COMPACT_ATOMS: atom_id res chain seq x y z
N MET A 1 -14.07 16.56 39.20
CA MET A 1 -14.25 15.96 37.86
C MET A 1 -13.29 14.80 37.81
N GLU A 2 -13.79 13.57 37.91
CA GLU A 2 -12.93 12.40 37.69
C GLU A 2 -12.43 12.45 36.25
N ASN A 3 -11.12 12.30 36.04
CA ASN A 3 -10.54 12.34 34.71
C ASN A 3 -11.16 11.22 33.87
N PHE A 4 -11.85 11.56 32.78
CA PHE A 4 -12.37 10.58 31.83
C PHE A 4 -11.17 9.87 31.18
N VAL A 5 -10.91 8.63 31.61
CA VAL A 5 -9.87 7.78 31.04
C VAL A 5 -10.53 6.86 30.04
N VAL A 6 -10.09 6.94 28.78
CA VAL A 6 -10.52 6.06 27.68
C VAL A 6 -10.40 4.59 28.11
N SER A 7 -11.41 3.77 27.83
CA SER A 7 -11.49 2.35 28.20
C SER A 7 -10.30 1.56 27.68
N ALA A 8 -9.77 1.92 26.50
CA ALA A 8 -8.54 1.35 25.95
C ALA A 8 -7.31 1.48 26.88
N ARG A 9 -7.31 2.45 27.81
CA ARG A 9 -6.27 2.61 28.84
C ARG A 9 -6.71 2.03 30.19
N LYS A 10 -7.99 2.18 30.57
CA LYS A 10 -8.55 1.68 31.84
C LYS A 10 -8.54 0.15 31.93
N TYR A 11 -8.92 -0.53 30.84
CA TYR A 11 -8.97 -1.99 30.75
C TYR A 11 -7.71 -2.59 30.12
N ARG A 12 -6.58 -1.90 30.21
CA ARG A 12 -5.32 -2.46 29.72
C ARG A 12 -4.94 -3.68 30.58
N PRO A 13 -4.75 -4.87 30.00
CA PRO A 13 -4.36 -6.06 30.75
C PRO A 13 -3.12 -5.84 31.63
N ASP A 14 -3.23 -6.21 32.91
CA ASP A 14 -2.13 -6.14 33.89
C ASP A 14 -1.42 -7.48 34.10
N THR A 15 -2.09 -8.59 33.74
CA THR A 15 -1.62 -9.97 33.94
C THR A 15 -1.72 -10.74 32.64
N PHE A 16 -0.91 -11.80 32.51
CA PHE A 16 -0.90 -12.64 31.32
C PHE A 16 -2.24 -13.37 31.06
N ASP A 17 -3.02 -13.64 32.11
CA ASP A 17 -4.32 -14.31 31.97
C ASP A 17 -5.42 -13.38 31.43
N THR A 18 -5.30 -12.08 31.66
CA THR A 18 -6.22 -11.08 31.10
C THR A 18 -5.95 -10.72 29.64
N VAL A 19 -4.89 -11.28 29.03
CA VAL A 19 -4.57 -11.03 27.61
C VAL A 19 -5.43 -11.93 26.71
N ILE A 20 -6.23 -11.29 25.86
CA ILE A 20 -7.18 -11.97 24.97
C ILE A 20 -6.49 -12.44 23.67
N GLY A 21 -6.89 -13.61 23.17
CA GLY A 21 -6.50 -14.13 21.86
C GLY A 21 -5.05 -14.65 21.71
N GLN A 22 -4.17 -14.46 22.70
CA GLN A 22 -2.72 -14.75 22.58
C GLN A 22 -2.22 -15.88 23.50
N LYS A 23 -3.05 -16.91 23.73
CA LYS A 23 -2.76 -18.00 24.70
C LYS A 23 -1.43 -18.73 24.44
N SER A 24 -1.05 -18.93 23.18
CA SER A 24 0.21 -19.60 22.82
C SER A 24 1.44 -18.80 23.27
N ILE A 25 1.41 -17.48 23.08
CA ILE A 25 2.50 -16.56 23.43
C ILE A 25 2.59 -16.41 24.94
N THR A 26 1.46 -16.16 25.62
CA THR A 26 1.44 -15.98 27.07
C THR A 26 1.90 -17.25 27.79
N THR A 27 1.50 -18.43 27.34
CA THR A 27 1.97 -19.72 27.89
C THR A 27 3.47 -19.90 27.68
N THR A 28 3.99 -19.57 26.49
CA THR A 28 5.43 -19.68 26.20
C THR A 28 6.24 -18.72 27.08
N LEU A 29 5.77 -17.49 27.27
CA LEU A 29 6.41 -16.52 28.17
C LEU A 29 6.36 -16.97 29.64
N LYS A 30 5.21 -17.48 30.12
CA LYS A 30 5.09 -18.06 31.47
C LYS A 30 6.08 -19.22 31.67
N ASN A 31 6.22 -20.11 30.68
CA ASN A 31 7.16 -21.23 30.74
C ASN A 31 8.63 -20.77 30.70
N ALA A 32 8.96 -19.75 29.90
CA ALA A 32 10.31 -19.18 29.84
C ALA A 32 10.74 -18.58 31.19
N ILE A 33 9.81 -17.88 31.86
CA ILE A 33 10.03 -17.36 33.21
C ILE A 33 10.16 -18.50 34.23
N ARG A 34 9.30 -19.54 34.15
CA ARG A 34 9.35 -20.72 35.04
C ARG A 34 10.72 -21.38 35.03
N ASN A 35 11.24 -21.60 33.82
CA ASN A 35 12.47 -22.33 33.61
C ASN A 35 13.71 -21.43 33.73
N GLN A 36 13.56 -20.14 34.07
CA GLN A 36 14.63 -19.12 34.10
C GLN A 36 15.42 -18.99 32.79
N HIS A 37 14.87 -19.46 31.67
CA HIS A 37 15.47 -19.38 30.34
C HIS A 37 14.95 -18.15 29.61
N LEU A 38 15.29 -16.96 30.11
CA LEU A 38 14.91 -15.69 29.49
C LEU A 38 15.98 -15.23 28.50
N ALA A 39 15.60 -15.10 27.23
CA ALA A 39 16.43 -14.45 26.22
C ALA A 39 16.85 -13.04 26.66
N GLN A 40 17.94 -12.53 26.09
CA GLN A 40 18.38 -11.15 26.34
C GLN A 40 17.56 -10.15 25.52
N ALA A 41 17.12 -10.53 24.32
CA ALA A 41 16.30 -9.72 23.44
C ALA A 41 15.06 -10.47 22.95
N PHE A 42 13.90 -9.81 23.04
CA PHE A 42 12.60 -10.28 22.58
C PHE A 42 12.16 -9.38 21.42
N LEU A 43 11.60 -9.97 20.36
CA LEU A 43 10.97 -9.22 19.28
C LEU A 43 9.50 -9.63 19.15
N PHE A 44 8.61 -8.70 19.47
CA PHE A 44 7.16 -8.85 19.37
C PHE A 44 6.69 -8.26 18.04
N CYS A 45 6.28 -9.14 17.13
CA CYS A 45 5.81 -8.79 15.80
C CYS A 45 4.30 -9.01 15.70
N GLY A 46 3.59 -8.18 14.94
CA GLY A 46 2.18 -8.42 14.64
C GLY A 46 1.40 -7.13 14.38
N PRO A 47 0.12 -7.21 13.96
CA PRO A 47 -0.65 -6.02 13.62
C PRO A 47 -0.85 -5.08 14.82
N ARG A 48 -1.23 -3.83 14.54
CA ARG A 48 -1.49 -2.83 15.58
C ARG A 48 -2.63 -3.30 16.50
N GLY A 49 -2.60 -2.89 17.76
CA GLY A 49 -3.72 -3.08 18.69
C GLY A 49 -3.95 -4.51 19.23
N VAL A 50 -3.12 -5.49 18.85
CA VAL A 50 -3.21 -6.89 19.36
C VAL A 50 -2.58 -7.13 20.74
N GLY A 51 -2.01 -6.10 21.36
CA GLY A 51 -1.46 -6.19 22.73
C GLY A 51 0.05 -6.36 22.86
N LYS A 52 0.86 -6.12 21.81
CA LYS A 52 2.34 -6.24 21.85
C LYS A 52 2.99 -5.47 23.01
N THR A 53 2.76 -4.14 23.07
CA THR A 53 3.31 -3.26 24.11
C THR A 53 2.76 -3.62 25.49
N THR A 54 1.52 -4.09 25.57
CA THR A 54 0.91 -4.55 26.83
C THR A 54 1.60 -5.81 27.33
N CYS A 55 1.79 -6.82 26.48
CA CYS A 55 2.56 -8.02 26.85
C CYS A 55 4.00 -7.69 27.23
N ALA A 56 4.64 -6.70 26.59
CA ALA A 56 5.97 -6.23 26.94
C ALA A 56 6.02 -5.66 28.37
N ARG A 57 5.03 -4.82 28.72
CA ARG A 57 4.86 -4.27 30.07
C ARG A 57 4.64 -5.36 31.10
N ILE A 58 3.74 -6.32 30.83
CA ILE A 58 3.45 -7.44 31.74
C ILE A 58 4.71 -8.29 31.95
N LEU A 59 5.48 -8.56 30.90
CA LEU A 59 6.74 -9.30 30.99
C LEU A 59 7.77 -8.55 31.84
N ALA A 60 7.97 -7.25 31.59
CA ALA A 60 8.89 -6.42 32.37
C ALA A 60 8.53 -6.39 33.85
N LYS A 61 7.24 -6.24 34.15
CA LYS A 61 6.69 -6.25 35.52
C LYS A 61 6.88 -7.61 36.20
N THR A 62 6.63 -8.71 35.48
CA THR A 62 6.73 -10.06 36.04
C THR A 62 8.18 -10.46 36.33
N ILE A 63 9.12 -10.07 35.47
CA ILE A 63 10.56 -10.37 35.63
C ILE A 63 11.17 -9.66 36.85
N ASN A 64 10.71 -8.45 37.16
CA ASN A 64 11.20 -7.66 38.30
C ASN A 64 10.38 -7.85 39.59
N CYS A 65 9.32 -8.65 39.55
CA CYS A 65 8.51 -8.95 40.72
C CYS A 65 9.30 -9.75 41.77
N GLN A 66 9.20 -9.35 43.04
CA GLN A 66 9.88 -10.03 44.15
C GLN A 66 9.14 -11.30 44.60
N ASN A 67 7.80 -11.26 44.57
CA ASN A 67 6.94 -12.38 44.91
C ASN A 67 6.18 -12.82 43.66
N ILE A 68 6.73 -13.81 42.95
CA ILE A 68 6.07 -14.43 41.81
C ILE A 68 5.07 -15.45 42.36
N SER A 69 3.80 -15.37 41.94
CA SER A 69 2.77 -16.35 42.32
C SER A 69 3.03 -17.72 41.67
N ASP A 70 2.39 -18.79 42.15
CA ASP A 70 2.52 -20.15 41.58
C ASP A 70 2.17 -20.22 40.08
N ASN A 71 1.32 -19.29 39.61
CA ASN A 71 0.94 -19.12 38.21
C ASN A 71 1.87 -18.19 37.40
N ILE A 72 2.97 -17.75 38.00
CA ILE A 72 3.99 -16.89 37.38
C ILE A 72 3.40 -15.55 36.98
N GLU A 73 2.75 -14.91 37.95
CA GLU A 73 2.16 -13.60 37.78
C GLU A 73 2.77 -12.62 38.77
N ALA A 74 2.77 -11.34 38.38
CA ALA A 74 3.20 -10.26 39.25
C ALA A 74 2.19 -10.10 40.40
N CYS A 75 2.68 -10.01 41.64
CA CYS A 75 1.82 -9.91 42.83
C CYS A 75 1.05 -8.58 42.95
N ASN A 76 1.40 -7.55 42.16
CA ASN A 76 0.82 -6.19 42.22
C ASN A 76 0.96 -5.44 43.56
N THR A 77 1.49 -6.08 44.60
CA THR A 77 1.65 -5.50 45.94
C THR A 77 3.10 -5.15 46.27
N CYS A 78 4.07 -5.62 45.49
CA CYS A 78 5.48 -5.36 45.72
C CYS A 78 5.88 -3.92 45.35
N GLU A 79 6.97 -3.41 45.94
CA GLU A 79 7.50 -2.06 45.63
C GLU A 79 7.86 -1.90 44.15
N SER A 80 8.42 -2.95 43.52
CA SER A 80 8.68 -2.93 42.08
C SER A 80 7.39 -2.91 41.24
N CYS A 81 6.31 -3.46 41.76
CA CYS A 81 5.03 -3.57 41.09
C CYS A 81 4.26 -2.25 41.16
N THR A 82 4.23 -1.63 42.34
CA THR A 82 3.60 -0.33 42.59
C THR A 82 4.34 0.78 41.85
N SER A 83 5.67 0.84 41.94
CA SER A 83 6.48 1.83 41.21
C SER A 83 6.33 1.73 39.69
N PHE A 84 6.12 0.52 39.15
CA PHE A 84 5.83 0.34 37.74
C PHE A 84 4.43 0.85 37.35
N ASN A 85 3.41 0.54 38.14
CA ASN A 85 2.05 1.01 37.85
C ASN A 85 1.96 2.55 37.91
N GLU A 86 2.72 3.17 38.81
CA GLU A 86 2.83 4.63 38.90
C GLU A 86 3.75 5.24 37.82
N SER A 87 4.40 4.41 36.99
CA SER A 87 5.39 4.82 35.97
C SER A 87 6.61 5.57 36.53
N ILE A 88 6.98 5.27 37.78
CA ILE A 88 8.14 5.86 38.50
C ILE A 88 9.33 4.88 38.54
N SER A 89 9.16 3.67 38.00
CA SER A 89 10.21 2.64 38.00
C SER A 89 11.48 3.08 37.24
N PHE A 90 12.61 3.16 37.95
CA PHE A 90 13.93 3.44 37.37
C PHE A 90 14.53 2.28 36.55
N ASN A 91 13.96 1.07 36.64
CA ASN A 91 14.51 -0.13 36.00
C ASN A 91 13.79 -0.51 34.71
N ILE A 92 12.71 0.17 34.36
CA ILE A 92 11.92 -0.12 33.17
C ILE A 92 11.87 1.16 32.35
N HIS A 93 12.54 1.14 31.21
CA HIS A 93 12.61 2.26 30.29
C HIS A 93 11.72 1.96 29.08
N GLU A 94 10.74 2.82 28.84
CA GLU A 94 9.88 2.75 27.66
C GLU A 94 10.29 3.84 26.68
N LEU A 95 10.65 3.44 25.47
CA LEU A 95 10.98 4.36 24.38
C LEU A 95 10.07 4.06 23.19
N ASP A 96 9.36 5.09 22.73
CA ASP A 96 8.64 5.05 21.47
C ASP A 96 9.57 5.50 20.35
N ALA A 97 9.91 4.58 19.44
CA ALA A 97 10.83 4.85 18.34
C ALA A 97 10.21 5.77 17.27
N ALA A 98 8.88 5.90 17.21
CA ALA A 98 8.26 6.87 16.31
C ALA A 98 8.55 8.32 16.74
N SER A 99 8.66 8.55 18.05
CA SER A 99 8.93 9.86 18.65
C SER A 99 10.42 10.13 18.84
N ASN A 100 11.21 9.08 19.10
CA ASN A 100 12.65 9.17 19.42
C ASN A 100 13.48 8.34 18.42
N ASN A 101 13.45 8.74 17.14
CA ASN A 101 14.09 7.99 16.04
C ASN A 101 15.56 8.37 15.78
N SER A 102 16.09 9.35 16.53
CA SER A 102 17.42 9.90 16.31
C SER A 102 18.52 8.93 16.74
N VAL A 103 19.72 9.09 16.16
CA VAL A 103 20.88 8.25 16.52
C VAL A 103 21.35 8.60 17.93
N GLU A 104 21.22 9.86 18.32
CA GLU A 104 21.57 10.40 19.62
C GLU A 104 20.74 9.76 20.74
N ASP A 105 19.42 9.61 20.56
CA ASP A 105 18.54 8.99 21.55
C ASP A 105 18.93 7.54 21.84
N ILE A 106 19.23 6.78 20.78
CA ILE A 106 19.69 5.39 20.92
C ILE A 106 21.08 5.32 21.55
N ARG A 107 22.00 6.23 21.22
CA ARG A 107 23.32 6.28 21.91
C ARG A 107 23.16 6.57 23.40
N ASN A 108 22.30 7.52 23.76
CA ASN A 108 21.98 7.82 25.15
C ASN A 108 21.41 6.58 25.87
N LEU A 109 20.53 5.83 25.21
CA LEU A 109 20.00 4.57 25.74
C LEU A 109 21.12 3.54 25.93
N VAL A 110 22.00 3.36 24.95
CA VAL A 110 23.14 2.43 25.02
C VAL A 110 24.08 2.79 26.17
N ASP A 111 24.33 4.07 26.42
CA ASP A 111 25.14 4.51 27.56
C ASP A 111 24.44 4.23 28.90
N GLN A 112 23.12 4.40 28.96
CA GLN A 112 22.33 4.03 30.14
C GLN A 112 22.31 2.52 30.40
N VAL A 113 22.42 1.67 29.37
CA VAL A 113 22.47 0.20 29.49
C VAL A 113 23.71 -0.26 30.24
N ARG A 114 24.82 0.48 30.16
CA ARG A 114 26.08 0.15 30.87
C ARG A 114 25.97 0.29 32.38
N VAL A 115 24.97 1.03 32.87
CA VAL A 115 24.77 1.28 34.30
C VAL A 115 23.91 0.17 34.91
N PRO A 116 24.41 -0.57 35.92
CA PRO A 116 23.67 -1.65 36.56
C PRO A 116 22.41 -1.14 37.29
N PRO A 117 21.38 -1.98 37.44
CA PRO A 117 20.15 -1.62 38.14
C PRO A 117 20.42 -1.37 39.63
N GLN A 118 19.81 -0.31 40.18
CA GLN A 118 19.93 0.05 41.61
C GLN A 118 18.96 -0.75 42.50
N VAL A 119 17.81 -1.15 41.94
CA VAL A 119 16.75 -1.89 42.62
C VAL A 119 16.30 -3.01 41.69
N GLY A 120 16.02 -4.21 42.20
CA GLY A 120 15.57 -5.34 41.36
C GLY A 120 16.71 -6.09 40.63
N LYS A 121 16.33 -7.08 39.81
CA LYS A 121 17.28 -8.02 39.17
C LYS A 121 17.66 -7.62 37.76
N TYR A 122 16.72 -7.05 37.01
CA TYR A 122 16.90 -6.77 35.59
C TYR A 122 16.53 -5.32 35.25
N LYS A 123 17.25 -4.76 34.28
CA LYS A 123 16.94 -3.47 33.65
C LYS A 123 16.30 -3.75 32.30
N VAL A 124 15.03 -3.39 32.15
CA VAL A 124 14.22 -3.72 30.98
C VAL A 124 14.04 -2.50 30.09
N TYR A 125 14.32 -2.66 28.81
CA TYR A 125 14.16 -1.65 27.78
C TYR A 125 13.06 -2.08 26.81
N ILE A 126 11.94 -1.38 26.84
CA ILE A 126 10.82 -1.61 25.92
C ILE A 126 10.92 -0.56 24.81
N ILE A 127 11.17 -1.00 23.58
CA ILE A 127 11.23 -0.13 22.40
C ILE A 127 10.03 -0.44 21.52
N ASP A 128 9.06 0.46 21.47
CA ASP A 128 7.86 0.31 20.64
C ASP A 128 8.08 0.89 19.25
N GLU A 129 7.36 0.33 18.27
CA GLU A 129 7.49 0.62 16.83
C GLU A 129 8.94 0.71 16.33
N VAL A 130 9.78 -0.26 16.71
CA VAL A 130 11.23 -0.25 16.45
C VAL A 130 11.59 -0.11 14.96
N HIS A 131 10.69 -0.50 14.05
CA HIS A 131 10.86 -0.29 12.60
C HIS A 131 10.95 1.18 12.18
N MET A 132 10.55 2.12 13.04
CA MET A 132 10.65 3.57 12.81
C MET A 132 12.04 4.13 13.13
N LEU A 133 12.96 3.34 13.70
CA LEU A 133 14.33 3.78 13.94
C LEU A 133 15.08 4.03 12.63
N SER A 134 15.93 5.06 12.62
CA SER A 134 16.84 5.31 11.52
C SER A 134 17.87 4.18 11.38
N THR A 135 18.37 3.94 10.16
CA THR A 135 19.38 2.90 9.87
C THR A 135 20.66 3.11 10.69
N ALA A 136 21.06 4.36 10.89
CA ALA A 136 22.20 4.70 11.73
C ALA A 136 21.97 4.39 13.21
N ALA A 137 20.74 4.61 13.72
CA ALA A 137 20.37 4.25 15.08
C ALA A 137 20.35 2.72 15.28
N PHE A 138 19.85 1.96 14.29
CA PHE A 138 19.91 0.50 14.30
C PHE A 138 21.34 -0.03 14.41
N ASN A 139 22.28 0.52 13.62
CA ASN A 139 23.68 0.11 13.66
C ASN A 139 24.36 0.44 14.99
N ALA A 140 23.99 1.57 15.61
CA ALA A 140 24.46 1.91 16.96
C ALA A 140 23.95 0.90 18.00
N PHE A 141 22.73 0.40 17.83
CA PHE A 141 22.09 -0.55 18.73
C PHE A 141 22.61 -1.99 18.58
N LEU A 142 23.08 -2.39 17.39
CA LEU A 142 23.57 -3.75 17.11
C LEU A 142 24.66 -4.21 18.08
N LYS A 143 25.64 -3.35 18.39
CA LYS A 143 26.74 -3.70 19.31
C LYS A 143 26.21 -4.08 20.70
N THR A 144 25.17 -3.41 21.15
CA THR A 144 24.56 -3.66 22.46
C THR A 144 23.66 -4.89 22.46
N LEU A 145 23.05 -5.23 21.32
CA LEU A 145 22.29 -6.47 21.15
C LEU A 145 23.20 -7.70 20.98
N GLU A 146 24.41 -7.52 20.45
CA GLU A 146 25.42 -8.59 20.29
C GLU A 146 26.05 -9.00 21.61
N GLU A 147 26.39 -8.03 22.46
CA GLU A 147 27.00 -8.26 23.77
C GLU A 147 26.19 -7.58 24.89
N PRO A 148 24.93 -8.01 25.16
CA PRO A 148 24.15 -7.42 26.23
C PRO A 148 24.73 -7.76 27.61
N PRO A 149 24.75 -6.81 28.56
CA PRO A 149 24.98 -7.13 29.96
C PRO A 149 23.95 -8.15 30.47
N ALA A 150 24.34 -9.06 31.36
CA ALA A 150 23.47 -10.14 31.85
C ALA A 150 22.17 -9.63 32.53
N TYR A 151 22.21 -8.42 33.09
CA TYR A 151 21.06 -7.76 33.73
C TYR A 151 20.18 -6.98 32.76
N ALA A 152 20.63 -6.70 31.53
CA ALA A 152 19.88 -5.93 30.55
C ALA A 152 18.96 -6.84 29.72
N LYS A 153 17.69 -6.46 29.60
CA LYS A 153 16.69 -7.16 28.81
C LYS A 153 16.04 -6.19 27.82
N PHE A 154 16.05 -6.54 26.54
CA PHE A 154 15.44 -5.75 25.48
C PHE A 154 14.14 -6.38 25.01
N ILE A 155 13.07 -5.59 24.94
CA ILE A 155 11.78 -6.00 24.37
C ILE A 155 11.46 -5.03 23.24
N LEU A 156 11.62 -5.49 22.02
CA LEU A 156 11.35 -4.74 20.81
C LEU A 156 9.95 -5.08 20.33
N ALA A 157 9.12 -4.08 20.01
CA ALA A 157 7.83 -4.29 19.39
C ALA A 157 7.78 -3.63 18.02
N THR A 158 7.21 -4.33 17.04
CA THR A 158 7.01 -3.79 15.68
C THR A 158 5.70 -4.26 15.08
N THR A 159 5.06 -3.39 14.31
CA THR A 159 3.97 -3.75 13.40
C THR A 159 4.45 -4.38 12.10
N GLU A 160 5.68 -4.07 11.67
CA GLU A 160 6.23 -4.48 10.38
C GLU A 160 7.52 -5.27 10.55
N LYS A 161 7.44 -6.61 10.48
CA LYS A 161 8.58 -7.52 10.62
C LYS A 161 9.61 -7.37 9.48
N HIS A 162 9.14 -7.08 8.27
CA HIS A 162 9.97 -7.02 7.06
C HIS A 162 10.86 -5.76 6.98
N LYS A 163 10.51 -4.69 7.71
CA LYS A 163 11.34 -3.48 7.82
C LYS A 163 12.52 -3.65 8.79
N ILE A 164 12.54 -4.72 9.57
CA ILE A 164 13.63 -5.01 10.51
C ILE A 164 14.76 -5.70 9.78
N ILE A 165 15.99 -5.21 9.99
CA ILE A 165 17.19 -5.81 9.39
C ILE A 165 17.39 -7.26 9.88
N PRO A 166 17.78 -8.21 8.99
CA PRO A 166 17.98 -9.61 9.35
C PRO A 166 18.97 -9.84 10.51
N THR A 167 19.93 -8.94 10.68
CA THR A 167 20.92 -8.99 11.77
C THR A 167 20.32 -8.82 13.17
N ILE A 168 19.19 -8.14 13.30
CA ILE A 168 18.46 -8.03 14.57
C ILE A 168 17.57 -9.25 14.76
N LEU A 169 16.91 -9.71 13.69
CA LEU A 169 16.05 -10.89 13.72
C LEU A 169 16.82 -12.13 14.20
N SER A 170 18.08 -12.30 13.80
CA SER A 170 18.92 -13.43 14.23
C SER A 170 19.32 -13.40 15.70
N ARG A 171 19.24 -12.24 16.36
CA ARG A 171 19.68 -12.02 17.76
C ARG A 171 18.53 -11.88 18.74
N CYS A 172 17.29 -11.86 18.25
CA CYS A 172 16.09 -11.72 19.06
C CYS A 172 15.26 -13.00 19.03
N GLN A 173 14.64 -13.33 20.16
CA GLN A 173 13.58 -14.35 20.17
C GLN A 173 12.29 -13.74 19.63
N ILE A 174 11.81 -14.27 18.51
CA ILE A 174 10.66 -13.71 17.79
C ILE A 174 9.35 -14.31 18.32
N TYR A 175 8.40 -13.45 18.63
CA TYR A 175 7.02 -13.81 18.98
C TYR A 175 6.07 -13.11 18.01
N ASP A 176 5.40 -13.91 17.18
CA ASP A 176 4.45 -13.42 16.19
C ASP A 176 3.02 -13.42 16.77
N PHE A 177 2.51 -12.24 17.08
CA PHE A 177 1.15 -11.98 17.55
C PHE A 177 0.17 -12.05 16.38
N LYS A 178 -0.89 -12.83 16.58
CA LYS A 178 -1.95 -12.99 15.58
C LYS A 178 -3.05 -11.95 15.80
N ARG A 179 -3.90 -11.74 14.79
CA ARG A 179 -5.14 -10.99 14.96
C ARG A 179 -6.03 -11.70 15.98
N ILE A 180 -6.70 -10.92 16.83
CA ILE A 180 -7.67 -11.45 17.78
C ILE A 180 -8.94 -11.79 16.99
N THR A 181 -9.60 -12.91 17.31
CA THR A 181 -10.83 -13.31 16.65
C THR A 181 -11.97 -12.34 17.00
N VAL A 182 -12.95 -12.22 16.10
CA VAL A 182 -14.11 -11.33 16.30
C VAL A 182 -14.88 -11.73 17.56
N ASP A 183 -15.08 -13.03 17.79
CA ASP A 183 -15.77 -13.57 18.96
C ASP A 183 -15.06 -13.22 20.28
N ASP A 184 -13.73 -13.31 20.30
CA ASP A 184 -12.93 -12.97 21.49
C ASP A 184 -13.02 -11.47 21.80
N ILE A 185 -13.03 -10.61 20.77
CA ILE A 185 -13.21 -9.15 20.94
C ILE A 185 -14.64 -8.86 21.42
N ALA A 186 -15.66 -9.44 20.80
CA ALA A 186 -17.07 -9.24 21.18
C ALA A 186 -17.32 -9.69 22.63
N GLY A 187 -16.77 -10.85 23.03
CA GLY A 187 -16.83 -11.34 24.41
C GLY A 187 -16.16 -10.39 25.41
N HIS A 188 -15.02 -9.80 25.06
CA HIS A 188 -14.37 -8.81 25.91
C HIS A 188 -15.14 -7.48 25.96
N LEU A 189 -15.68 -7.01 24.83
CA LEU A 189 -16.52 -5.80 24.80
C LEU A 189 -17.77 -5.98 25.67
N LYS A 190 -18.34 -7.19 25.70
CA LYS A 190 -19.47 -7.51 26.59
C LYS A 190 -19.09 -7.37 28.06
N PHE A 191 -17.93 -7.91 28.46
CA PHE A 191 -17.40 -7.73 29.82
C PHE A 191 -17.22 -6.25 30.17
N VAL A 192 -16.69 -5.45 29.25
CA VAL A 192 -16.51 -3.99 29.44
C VAL A 192 -17.84 -3.25 29.51
N ALA A 193 -18.83 -3.64 28.71
CA ALA A 193 -20.17 -3.07 28.75
C ALA A 193 -20.85 -3.33 30.10
N GLU A 194 -20.72 -4.55 30.63
CA GLU A 194 -21.23 -4.91 31.96
C GLU A 194 -20.55 -4.12 33.08
N SER A 195 -19.23 -3.89 33.01
CA SER A 195 -18.51 -3.13 34.05
C SER A 195 -18.76 -1.62 34.00
N GLU A 196 -19.06 -1.06 32.82
CA GLU A 196 -19.45 0.35 32.66
C GLU A 196 -20.97 0.58 32.80
N ASN A 197 -21.77 -0.45 33.07
CA ASN A 197 -23.25 -0.41 33.10
C ASN A 197 -23.89 0.11 31.80
N VAL A 198 -23.33 -0.29 30.66
CA VAL A 198 -23.85 0.03 29.33
C VAL A 198 -24.63 -1.17 28.79
N ASN A 199 -25.86 -0.95 28.36
CA ASN A 199 -26.70 -1.95 27.74
C ASN A 199 -26.37 -2.03 26.24
N ALA A 200 -25.58 -3.03 25.85
CA ALA A 200 -25.17 -3.25 24.47
C ALA A 200 -25.74 -4.57 23.92
N SER A 201 -26.36 -4.50 22.74
CA SER A 201 -26.82 -5.71 22.04
C SER A 201 -25.64 -6.52 21.46
N ASP A 202 -25.72 -7.84 21.52
CA ASP A 202 -24.65 -8.75 21.06
C ASP A 202 -24.28 -8.53 19.57
N ASP A 203 -25.28 -8.36 18.71
CA ASP A 203 -25.08 -8.05 17.28
C ASP A 203 -24.33 -6.71 17.08
N ALA A 204 -24.56 -5.72 17.95
CA ALA A 204 -23.86 -4.44 17.88
C ALA A 204 -22.39 -4.57 18.30
N LEU A 205 -22.08 -5.38 19.31
CA LEU A 205 -20.71 -5.67 19.74
C LEU A 205 -19.94 -6.43 18.65
N HIS A 206 -20.61 -7.35 17.95
CA HIS A 206 -20.04 -8.07 16.81
C HIS A 206 -19.65 -7.13 15.65
N ILE A 207 -20.49 -6.14 15.33
CA ILE A 207 -20.16 -5.13 14.30
C ILE A 207 -18.93 -4.32 14.72
N ILE A 208 -18.86 -3.89 15.97
CA ILE A 208 -17.69 -3.15 16.49
C ILE A 208 -16.43 -4.03 16.37
N ALA A 209 -16.52 -5.30 16.76
CA ALA A 209 -15.44 -6.26 16.68
C ALA A 209 -14.96 -6.50 15.23
N GLN A 210 -15.89 -6.63 14.28
CA GLN A 210 -15.58 -6.78 12.87
C GLN A 210 -14.93 -5.52 12.29
N LYS A 211 -15.44 -4.33 12.66
CA LYS A 211 -14.86 -3.05 12.22
C LYS A 211 -13.44 -2.83 12.74
N ALA A 212 -13.12 -3.40 13.89
CA ALA A 212 -11.80 -3.29 14.51
C ALA A 212 -10.73 -4.19 13.88
N ASP A 213 -11.06 -5.07 12.93
CA ASP A 213 -10.12 -5.89 12.15
C ASP A 213 -9.08 -6.65 13.02
N GLY A 214 -9.52 -7.17 14.17
CA GLY A 214 -8.68 -7.93 15.10
C GLY A 214 -7.80 -7.09 16.05
N ALA A 215 -7.99 -5.76 16.08
CA ALA A 215 -7.30 -4.84 16.98
C ALA A 215 -8.18 -4.43 18.17
N LEU A 216 -7.97 -5.04 19.34
CA LEU A 216 -8.77 -4.79 20.54
C LEU A 216 -8.73 -3.32 21.00
N ARG A 217 -7.58 -2.65 20.85
CA ARG A 217 -7.46 -1.22 21.18
C ARG A 217 -8.42 -0.36 20.36
N ASP A 218 -8.56 -0.66 19.08
CA ASP A 218 -9.41 0.10 18.17
C ASP A 218 -10.89 -0.24 18.45
N ALA A 219 -11.21 -1.51 18.77
CA ALA A 219 -12.54 -1.92 19.21
C ALA A 219 -13.02 -1.17 20.48
N LEU A 220 -12.16 -1.05 21.50
CA LEU A 220 -12.47 -0.30 22.73
C LEU A 220 -12.63 1.19 22.46
N SER A 221 -11.82 1.75 21.55
CA SER A 221 -11.91 3.18 21.18
C SER A 221 -13.21 3.48 20.45
N ILE A 222 -13.63 2.59 19.54
CA ILE A 222 -14.93 2.67 18.86
C ILE A 222 -16.08 2.54 19.87
N PHE A 223 -15.98 1.61 20.81
CA PHE A 223 -16.98 1.43 21.87
C PHE A 223 -17.15 2.71 22.70
N ASP A 224 -16.07 3.33 23.16
CA ASP A 224 -16.14 4.58 23.93
C ASP A 224 -16.75 5.74 23.13
N GLN A 225 -16.42 5.83 21.83
CA GLN A 225 -17.02 6.81 20.93
C GLN A 225 -18.54 6.59 20.80
N LEU A 226 -18.98 5.33 20.72
CA LEU A 226 -20.39 4.97 20.65
C LEU A 226 -21.12 5.26 21.96
N VAL A 227 -20.53 4.95 23.12
CA VAL A 227 -21.09 5.30 24.44
C VAL A 227 -21.26 6.82 24.56
N SER A 228 -20.27 7.59 24.10
CA SER A 228 -20.30 9.06 24.13
C SER A 228 -21.42 9.65 23.25
N PHE A 229 -21.78 8.96 22.16
CA PHE A 229 -22.80 9.42 21.22
C PHE A 229 -24.21 8.92 21.53
N ALA A 230 -24.34 7.62 21.85
CA ALA A 230 -25.60 6.91 22.02
C ALA A 230 -26.08 6.86 23.48
N GLY A 231 -25.23 7.25 24.43
CA GLY A 231 -25.45 7.09 25.86
C GLY A 231 -25.26 5.65 26.32
N ASN A 232 -26.07 5.23 27.30
CA ASN A 232 -25.94 3.90 27.92
C ASN A 232 -26.65 2.78 27.14
N ASP A 233 -27.34 3.07 26.03
CA ASP A 233 -28.04 2.08 25.22
C ASP A 233 -27.44 2.00 23.81
N ILE A 234 -26.59 1.00 23.59
CA ILE A 234 -25.95 0.69 22.31
C ILE A 234 -26.79 -0.37 21.59
N THR A 235 -27.64 0.11 20.68
CA THR A 235 -28.43 -0.73 19.78
C THR A 235 -27.77 -0.89 18.42
N TYR A 236 -28.11 -1.98 17.72
CA TYR A 236 -27.64 -2.29 16.36
C TYR A 236 -27.74 -1.10 15.39
N GLU A 237 -28.91 -0.47 15.31
CA GLU A 237 -29.18 0.65 14.40
C GLU A 237 -28.29 1.87 14.68
N LYS A 238 -28.08 2.20 15.96
CA LYS A 238 -27.23 3.34 16.36
C LYS A 238 -25.77 3.11 16.00
N VAL A 239 -25.30 1.86 16.13
CA VAL A 239 -23.92 1.48 15.77
C VAL A 239 -23.71 1.61 14.26
N ILE A 240 -24.65 1.14 13.45
CA ILE A 240 -24.61 1.27 11.98
C ILE A 240 -24.57 2.73 11.56
N GLN A 241 -25.46 3.57 12.11
CA GLN A 241 -25.52 4.99 11.78
C GLN A 241 -24.22 5.73 12.14
N ASN A 242 -23.62 5.43 13.29
CA ASN A 242 -22.39 6.11 13.73
C ASN A 242 -21.14 5.59 13.02
N LEU A 243 -21.01 4.26 12.88
CA LEU A 243 -19.88 3.64 12.18
C LEU A 243 -19.94 3.82 10.66
N ASN A 244 -21.06 4.34 10.15
CA ASN A 244 -21.35 4.46 8.73
C ASN A 244 -21.06 3.14 8.01
N VAL A 245 -21.59 2.04 8.58
CA VAL A 245 -21.51 0.70 8.02
C VAL A 245 -22.85 0.37 7.39
N LEU A 246 -22.86 -0.24 6.21
CA LEU A 246 -24.10 -0.68 5.57
C LEU A 246 -24.67 -1.88 6.32
N ASP A 247 -25.96 -1.82 6.63
CA ASP A 247 -26.69 -2.94 7.21
C ASP A 247 -26.63 -4.15 6.25
N TYR A 248 -26.42 -5.35 6.81
CA TYR A 248 -26.49 -6.59 6.04
C TYR A 248 -27.83 -6.74 5.31
N ASP A 249 -28.90 -6.19 5.87
CA ASP A 249 -30.22 -6.25 5.28
C ASP A 249 -30.28 -5.63 3.88
N TYR A 250 -29.49 -4.59 3.60
CA TYR A 250 -29.36 -4.03 2.25
C TYR A 250 -28.80 -5.08 1.27
N TYR A 251 -27.77 -5.83 1.66
CA TYR A 251 -27.19 -6.88 0.80
C TYR A 251 -28.17 -8.04 0.60
N PHE A 252 -28.86 -8.48 1.65
CA PHE A 252 -29.91 -9.50 1.54
C PHE A 252 -31.02 -9.07 0.56
N ARG A 253 -31.53 -7.84 0.68
CA ARG A 253 -32.56 -7.28 -0.21
C ARG A 253 -32.08 -7.17 -1.66
N VAL A 254 -30.88 -6.63 -1.86
CA VAL A 254 -30.27 -6.50 -3.20
C VAL A 254 -30.10 -7.87 -3.86
N THR A 255 -29.52 -8.84 -3.16
CA THR A 255 -29.36 -10.18 -3.73
C THR A 255 -30.71 -10.85 -4.00
N GLN A 256 -31.73 -10.68 -3.14
CA GLN A 256 -33.08 -11.19 -3.42
C GLN A 256 -33.72 -10.53 -4.66
N ASN A 257 -33.52 -9.23 -4.88
CA ASN A 257 -34.06 -8.54 -6.04
C ASN A 257 -33.32 -8.93 -7.33
N ILE A 258 -31.99 -9.11 -7.26
CA ILE A 258 -31.21 -9.68 -8.36
C ILE A 258 -31.71 -11.09 -8.69
N LEU A 259 -32.03 -11.91 -7.68
CA LEU A 259 -32.57 -13.26 -7.91
C LEU A 259 -33.94 -13.25 -8.62
N LYS A 260 -34.76 -12.23 -8.34
CA LYS A 260 -36.06 -12.03 -9.00
C LYS A 260 -35.94 -11.38 -10.39
N GLY A 261 -34.77 -10.86 -10.74
CA GLY A 261 -34.56 -10.05 -11.94
C GLY A 261 -35.16 -8.64 -11.87
N ASP A 262 -35.43 -8.13 -10.66
CA ASP A 262 -36.00 -6.79 -10.48
C ASP A 262 -34.90 -5.72 -10.44
N ALA A 263 -34.56 -5.23 -11.63
CA ALA A 263 -33.59 -4.15 -11.82
C ALA A 263 -34.06 -2.83 -11.18
N SER A 264 -35.37 -2.55 -11.21
CA SER A 264 -35.91 -1.26 -10.74
C SER A 264 -35.78 -1.12 -9.23
N GLU A 265 -36.20 -2.13 -8.47
CA GLU A 265 -36.06 -2.13 -7.01
C GLU A 265 -34.59 -2.15 -6.58
N THR A 266 -33.73 -2.86 -7.32
CA THR A 266 -32.29 -2.86 -7.05
C THR A 266 -31.68 -1.45 -7.20
N LEU A 267 -32.07 -0.70 -8.23
CA LEU A 267 -31.61 0.68 -8.43
C LEU A 267 -32.13 1.65 -7.36
N LEU A 268 -33.36 1.45 -6.87
CA LEU A 268 -33.91 2.26 -5.78
C LEU A 268 -33.14 2.06 -4.48
N ILE A 269 -32.77 0.81 -4.15
CA ILE A 269 -31.97 0.51 -2.96
C ILE A 269 -30.59 1.16 -3.02
N ILE A 270 -29.92 1.13 -4.17
CA ILE A 270 -28.64 1.83 -4.35
C ILE A 270 -28.81 3.33 -4.11
N ASN A 271 -29.88 3.93 -4.65
CA ASN A 271 -30.09 5.36 -4.50
C ASN A 271 -30.30 5.72 -3.03
N GLU A 272 -31.05 4.92 -2.28
CA GLU A 272 -31.18 5.07 -0.82
C GLU A 272 -29.82 5.01 -0.11
N VAL A 273 -28.97 4.05 -0.48
CA VAL A 273 -27.61 3.91 0.06
C VAL A 273 -26.75 5.16 -0.24
N ILE A 274 -26.80 5.68 -1.46
CA ILE A 274 -26.04 6.87 -1.85
C ILE A 274 -26.59 8.12 -1.14
N ASP A 275 -27.91 8.26 -1.03
CA ASP A 275 -28.57 9.38 -0.37
C ASP A 275 -28.26 9.43 1.14
N ASN A 276 -28.06 8.25 1.76
CA ASN A 276 -27.56 8.12 3.13
C ASN A 276 -26.06 8.47 3.29
N GLY A 277 -25.36 8.81 2.19
CA GLY A 277 -23.97 9.28 2.20
C GLY A 277 -22.91 8.18 2.14
N PHE A 278 -23.28 6.95 1.80
CA PHE A 278 -22.32 5.85 1.65
C PHE A 278 -21.59 5.90 0.31
N ASP A 279 -20.30 5.55 0.30
CA ASP A 279 -19.53 5.42 -0.94
C ASP A 279 -19.91 4.12 -1.66
N GLY A 280 -20.15 4.23 -2.97
CA GLY A 280 -20.40 3.10 -3.85
C GLY A 280 -19.29 2.05 -3.84
N GLN A 281 -18.03 2.44 -3.58
CA GLN A 281 -16.94 1.47 -3.49
C GLN A 281 -17.10 0.54 -2.28
N HIS A 282 -17.47 1.11 -1.13
CA HIS A 282 -17.72 0.33 0.08
C HIS A 282 -18.91 -0.62 -0.12
N PHE A 283 -19.94 -0.17 -0.85
CA PHE A 283 -21.06 -1.03 -1.22
C PHE A 283 -20.63 -2.22 -2.08
N ILE A 284 -19.83 -2.02 -3.12
CA ILE A 284 -19.35 -3.09 -4.02
C ILE A 284 -18.49 -4.11 -3.26
N ILE A 285 -17.58 -3.64 -2.39
CA ILE A 285 -16.74 -4.51 -1.56
C ILE A 285 -17.61 -5.36 -0.63
N GLY A 286 -18.56 -4.74 0.08
CA GLY A 286 -19.46 -5.45 0.97
C GLY A 286 -20.41 -6.43 0.25
N LEU A 287 -20.88 -6.08 -0.95
CA LEU A 287 -21.65 -6.99 -1.79
C LEU A 287 -20.82 -8.20 -2.22
N GLY A 288 -19.54 -7.98 -2.56
CA GLY A 288 -18.61 -9.06 -2.88
C GLY A 288 -18.38 -10.00 -1.69
N GLU A 289 -18.21 -9.45 -0.49
CA GLU A 289 -18.11 -10.23 0.74
C GLU A 289 -19.39 -11.02 1.03
N HIS A 290 -20.56 -10.41 0.85
CA HIS A 290 -21.86 -11.06 1.00
C HIS A 290 -22.04 -12.24 0.01
N LEU A 291 -21.74 -12.03 -1.27
CA LEU A 291 -21.80 -13.07 -2.30
C LEU A 291 -20.81 -14.21 -2.02
N ARG A 292 -19.61 -13.89 -1.54
CA ARG A 292 -18.62 -14.88 -1.10
C ARG A 292 -19.16 -15.69 0.08
N ASN A 293 -19.74 -15.03 1.08
CA ASN A 293 -20.31 -15.69 2.25
C ASN A 293 -21.46 -16.62 1.87
N LEU A 294 -22.34 -16.22 0.93
CA LEU A 294 -23.38 -17.09 0.37
C LEU A 294 -22.80 -18.33 -0.33
N LEU A 295 -21.73 -18.18 -1.10
CA LEU A 295 -21.05 -19.31 -1.75
C LEU A 295 -20.45 -20.27 -0.72
N VAL A 296 -19.81 -19.74 0.32
CA VAL A 296 -19.22 -20.50 1.44
C VAL A 296 -20.29 -21.21 2.28
N CYS A 297 -21.50 -20.67 2.37
CA CYS A 297 -22.63 -21.30 3.09
C CYS A 297 -23.22 -22.52 2.39
N LYS A 298 -22.97 -22.70 1.09
CA LYS A 298 -23.54 -23.82 0.34
C LYS A 298 -22.99 -25.18 0.77
N ASP A 299 -21.72 -25.22 1.16
CA ASP A 299 -21.11 -26.43 1.69
C ASP A 299 -21.24 -26.45 3.22
N PRO A 300 -21.87 -27.49 3.81
CA PRO A 300 -22.07 -27.57 5.27
C PRO A 300 -20.75 -27.53 6.06
N ALA A 301 -19.68 -28.07 5.48
CA ALA A 301 -18.35 -28.11 6.08
C ALA A 301 -17.71 -26.72 6.18
N THR A 302 -18.01 -25.81 5.25
CA THR A 302 -17.43 -24.46 5.20
C THR A 302 -18.27 -23.44 5.96
N SER A 303 -19.44 -23.81 6.46
CA SER A 303 -20.27 -22.96 7.33
C SER A 303 -19.59 -22.53 8.63
N GLY A 304 -18.55 -23.25 9.08
CA GLY A 304 -17.73 -22.90 10.24
C GLY A 304 -16.71 -21.79 9.99
N LEU A 305 -16.48 -21.39 8.74
CA LEU A 305 -15.53 -20.33 8.36
C LEU A 305 -16.14 -18.92 8.40
N LEU A 306 -17.45 -18.83 8.67
CA LEU A 306 -18.18 -17.57 8.73
C LEU A 306 -18.01 -16.91 10.10
N GLU A 307 -17.41 -15.73 10.12
CA GLU A 307 -17.22 -14.89 11.31
C GLU A 307 -18.42 -13.94 11.49
N VAL A 308 -19.65 -14.46 11.45
CA VAL A 308 -20.89 -13.69 11.65
C VAL A 308 -21.74 -14.29 12.75
N SER A 309 -22.61 -13.46 13.37
CA SER A 309 -23.49 -13.90 14.47
C SER A 309 -24.42 -15.05 14.05
N ASP A 310 -24.83 -15.86 15.03
CA ASP A 310 -25.65 -17.06 14.80
C ASP A 310 -26.98 -16.77 14.08
N ASN A 311 -27.56 -15.60 14.29
CA ASN A 311 -28.78 -15.16 13.61
C ASN A 311 -28.54 -14.85 12.13
N LEU A 312 -27.45 -14.14 11.82
CA LEU A 312 -27.06 -13.86 10.44
C LEU A 312 -26.71 -15.15 9.69
N LYS A 313 -26.00 -16.06 10.35
CA LYS A 313 -25.63 -17.37 9.78
C LYS A 313 -26.84 -18.16 9.28
N LYS A 314 -27.96 -18.15 10.00
CA LYS A 314 -29.22 -18.77 9.54
C LYS A 314 -29.78 -18.10 8.29
N ARG A 315 -29.85 -16.76 8.26
CA ARG A 315 -30.32 -16.01 7.07
C ARG A 315 -29.45 -16.28 5.84
N TYR A 316 -28.13 -16.39 6.03
CA TYR A 316 -27.21 -16.76 4.95
C TYR A 316 -27.46 -18.17 4.42
N LEU A 317 -27.75 -19.16 5.29
CA LEU A 317 -28.09 -20.51 4.86
C LEU A 317 -29.40 -20.54 4.06
N ASP A 318 -30.42 -19.82 4.52
CA ASP A 318 -31.72 -19.74 3.84
C ASP A 318 -31.57 -19.14 2.43
N GLN A 319 -30.81 -18.05 2.31
CA GLN A 319 -30.57 -17.42 1.01
C GLN A 319 -29.62 -18.23 0.12
N ALA A 320 -28.60 -18.88 0.69
CA ALA A 320 -27.68 -19.74 -0.07
C ALA A 320 -28.41 -20.93 -0.70
N GLY A 321 -29.47 -21.43 -0.07
CA GLY A 321 -30.35 -22.46 -0.62
C GLY A 321 -31.15 -22.02 -1.85
N LEU A 322 -31.43 -20.72 -1.99
CA LEU A 322 -32.17 -20.15 -3.13
C LEU A 322 -31.27 -19.81 -4.33
N CYS A 323 -29.98 -19.56 -4.10
CA CYS A 323 -29.03 -19.18 -5.16
C CYS A 323 -28.48 -20.42 -5.88
N GLU A 324 -28.19 -20.33 -7.17
CA GLU A 324 -27.37 -21.32 -7.89
C GLU A 324 -25.86 -21.03 -7.73
N THR A 325 -25.01 -22.06 -7.78
CA THR A 325 -23.54 -21.89 -7.65
C THR A 325 -22.95 -21.14 -8.85
N ASP A 326 -23.41 -21.44 -10.06
CA ASP A 326 -22.97 -20.76 -11.29
C ASP A 326 -23.33 -19.27 -11.27
N PHE A 327 -24.54 -18.93 -10.79
CA PHE A 327 -24.95 -17.54 -10.58
C PHE A 327 -24.01 -16.80 -9.61
N LEU A 328 -23.70 -17.38 -8.44
CA LEU A 328 -22.81 -16.75 -7.45
C LEU A 328 -21.39 -16.53 -7.99
N LEU A 329 -20.84 -17.50 -8.72
CA LEU A 329 -19.52 -17.37 -9.34
C LEU A 329 -19.48 -16.27 -10.41
N ARG A 330 -20.51 -16.19 -11.26
CA ARG A 330 -20.63 -15.11 -12.26
C ARG A 330 -20.82 -13.75 -11.59
N ALA A 331 -21.70 -13.66 -10.60
CA ALA A 331 -21.93 -12.42 -9.86
C ALA A 331 -20.64 -11.92 -9.18
N LEU A 332 -19.86 -12.84 -8.56
CA LEU A 332 -18.56 -12.52 -7.99
C LEU A 332 -17.55 -12.05 -9.04
N SER A 333 -17.51 -12.67 -10.22
CA SER A 333 -16.60 -12.28 -11.30
C SER A 333 -16.91 -10.86 -11.82
N ILE A 334 -18.21 -10.55 -11.97
CA ILE A 334 -18.70 -9.24 -12.35
C ILE A 334 -18.32 -8.22 -11.26
N ASN A 335 -18.59 -8.55 -10.00
CA ASN A 335 -18.30 -7.66 -8.87
C ASN A 335 -16.80 -7.30 -8.80
N ASN A 336 -15.91 -8.28 -8.99
CA ASN A 336 -14.46 -8.05 -8.99
C ASN A 336 -14.01 -7.19 -10.19
N GLN A 337 -14.55 -7.44 -11.38
CA GLN A 337 -14.26 -6.61 -12.56
C GLN A 337 -14.61 -5.13 -12.30
N TYR A 338 -15.76 -4.88 -11.66
CA TYR A 338 -16.20 -3.53 -11.36
C TYR A 338 -15.47 -2.87 -10.19
N ASP A 339 -15.07 -3.62 -9.15
CA ASP A 339 -14.24 -3.09 -8.07
C ASP A 339 -12.89 -2.54 -8.61
N VAL A 340 -12.24 -3.27 -9.51
CA VAL A 340 -11.00 -2.82 -10.17
C VAL A 340 -11.24 -1.58 -11.04
N GLN A 341 -12.33 -1.56 -11.82
CA GLN A 341 -12.66 -0.44 -12.71
C GLN A 341 -13.14 0.81 -11.97
N TYR A 342 -13.67 0.67 -10.74
CA TYR A 342 -14.23 1.77 -9.96
C TYR A 342 -13.22 2.89 -9.68
N LYS A 343 -11.95 2.53 -9.44
CA LYS A 343 -10.87 3.50 -9.19
C LYS A 343 -10.52 4.34 -10.42
N GLY A 344 -10.66 3.80 -11.62
CA GLY A 344 -10.31 4.46 -12.88
C GLY A 344 -11.47 5.17 -13.58
N SER A 345 -12.70 5.06 -13.07
CA SER A 345 -13.90 5.59 -13.73
C SER A 345 -14.17 7.05 -13.38
N ASN A 346 -14.47 7.86 -14.39
CA ASN A 346 -14.94 9.24 -14.22
C ASN A 346 -16.38 9.28 -13.68
N ASN A 347 -17.21 8.28 -14.01
CA ASN A 347 -18.61 8.20 -13.60
C ASN A 347 -18.81 6.95 -12.72
N LYS A 348 -18.52 7.09 -11.43
CA LYS A 348 -18.58 6.00 -10.44
C LYS A 348 -20.00 5.45 -10.23
N ARG A 349 -21.00 6.33 -10.20
CA ARG A 349 -22.42 5.95 -10.03
C ARG A 349 -22.92 5.05 -11.17
N LEU A 350 -22.67 5.46 -12.41
CA LEU A 350 -23.06 4.68 -13.59
C LEU A 350 -22.43 3.28 -13.59
N LEU A 351 -21.16 3.18 -13.16
CA LEU A 351 -20.46 1.89 -13.09
C LEU A 351 -21.14 0.93 -12.10
N LEU A 352 -21.59 1.45 -10.97
CA LEU A 352 -22.28 0.67 -9.93
C LEU A 352 -23.69 0.27 -10.39
N GLU A 353 -24.41 1.16 -11.07
CA GLU A 353 -25.72 0.83 -11.66
C GLU A 353 -25.56 -0.25 -12.76
N LEU A 354 -24.55 -0.13 -13.61
CA LEU A 354 -24.25 -1.13 -14.66
C LEU A 354 -23.90 -2.50 -14.08
N SER A 355 -23.13 -2.56 -12.98
CA SER A 355 -22.75 -3.84 -12.38
C SER A 355 -23.97 -4.61 -11.90
N LEU A 356 -24.91 -3.94 -11.25
CA LEU A 356 -26.12 -4.55 -10.72
C LEU A 356 -27.12 -4.90 -11.81
N LEU A 357 -27.23 -4.08 -12.86
CA LEU A 357 -28.02 -4.41 -14.04
C LEU A 357 -27.49 -5.65 -14.77
N GLN A 358 -26.15 -5.78 -14.89
CA GLN A 358 -25.54 -6.97 -15.48
C GLN A 358 -25.77 -8.21 -14.61
N MET A 359 -25.70 -8.08 -13.28
CA MET A 359 -26.02 -9.18 -12.37
C MET A 359 -27.50 -9.61 -12.49
N CYS A 360 -28.44 -8.66 -12.59
CA CYS A 360 -29.86 -8.97 -12.84
C CYS A 360 -30.04 -9.69 -14.20
N GLY A 361 -29.29 -9.27 -15.22
CA GLY A 361 -29.29 -9.88 -16.55
C GLY A 361 -28.84 -11.35 -16.58
N LEU A 362 -28.11 -11.82 -15.56
CA LEU A 362 -27.69 -13.22 -15.44
C LEU A 362 -28.86 -14.18 -15.18
N MET A 363 -29.93 -13.72 -14.51
CA MET A 363 -31.10 -14.55 -14.21
C MET A 363 -32.23 -14.42 -15.22
N GLY A 364 -32.17 -13.41 -16.09
CA GLY A 364 -33.12 -13.30 -17.20
C GLY A 364 -33.08 -11.96 -17.93
N PHE A 365 -32.32 -11.90 -19.02
CA PHE A 365 -32.94 -11.47 -20.26
C PHE A 365 -33.43 -12.73 -20.98
N PRO A 366 -34.73 -12.90 -21.31
CA PRO A 366 -35.08 -13.80 -22.39
C PRO A 366 -34.27 -13.31 -23.58
N ALA A 367 -33.46 -14.20 -24.15
CA ALA A 367 -32.67 -13.90 -25.33
C ALA A 367 -33.56 -13.15 -26.35
N GLN A 368 -33.37 -11.84 -26.46
CA GLN A 368 -33.79 -11.12 -27.65
C GLN A 368 -32.91 -11.70 -28.74
N GLN A 369 -33.50 -12.67 -29.45
CA GLN A 369 -33.16 -13.14 -30.77
C GLN A 369 -31.82 -12.58 -31.25
N THR A 370 -30.74 -13.31 -30.95
CA THR A 370 -29.64 -13.39 -31.91
C THR A 370 -30.30 -13.60 -33.26
N VAL A 371 -30.21 -12.60 -34.12
CA VAL A 371 -30.65 -12.66 -35.51
C VAL A 371 -30.10 -13.98 -36.06
N GLN A 372 -31.01 -14.93 -36.25
CA GLN A 372 -30.73 -16.16 -36.95
C GLN A 372 -30.39 -15.76 -38.37
N GLU A 373 -29.10 -15.71 -38.72
CA GLU A 373 -28.69 -15.90 -40.10
C GLU A 373 -29.07 -17.33 -40.50
N LYS A 374 -30.32 -17.47 -40.95
CA LYS A 374 -30.83 -18.64 -41.63
C LYS A 374 -30.02 -18.84 -42.92
N LYS A 375 -29.12 -19.82 -42.89
CA LYS A 375 -28.70 -20.52 -44.11
C LYS A 375 -29.89 -21.31 -44.66
N SER A 376 -30.40 -20.93 -45.83
CA SER A 376 -30.94 -21.85 -46.84
C SER A 376 -31.22 -21.13 -48.18
N ASN A 377 -30.49 -21.54 -49.23
CA ASN A 377 -30.88 -21.81 -50.64
C ASN A 377 -31.83 -20.82 -51.37
N SER A 378 -31.63 -20.41 -52.64
CA SER A 378 -31.11 -21.11 -53.83
C SER A 378 -31.02 -20.22 -55.10
N LEU A 379 -29.96 -20.44 -55.91
CA LEU A 379 -29.83 -20.49 -57.40
C LEU A 379 -30.13 -19.24 -58.28
N PRO A 380 -29.60 -19.12 -59.54
CA PRO A 380 -28.72 -20.00 -60.33
C PRO A 380 -27.47 -19.30 -60.98
N PRO A 381 -26.51 -20.04 -61.57
CA PRO A 381 -25.33 -19.49 -62.25
C PRO A 381 -25.57 -19.22 -63.75
N PRO A 382 -24.87 -18.26 -64.39
CA PRO A 382 -24.78 -18.22 -65.84
C PRO A 382 -23.55 -18.98 -66.35
N ASP A 383 -23.86 -19.86 -67.29
CA ASP A 383 -23.03 -20.62 -68.21
C ASP A 383 -21.64 -20.06 -68.55
N SER A 384 -20.66 -20.96 -68.46
CA SER A 384 -19.48 -20.96 -69.31
C SER A 384 -19.52 -22.23 -70.16
N SER A 385 -19.27 -22.09 -71.46
CA SER A 385 -19.04 -23.19 -72.38
C SER A 385 -18.04 -22.74 -73.48
N PRO A 386 -17.48 -23.64 -74.31
CA PRO A 386 -16.33 -24.50 -73.96
C PRO A 386 -15.27 -24.58 -75.08
N ARG A 387 -14.03 -25.06 -74.83
CA ARG A 387 -13.47 -26.27 -75.51
C ARG A 387 -12.07 -26.74 -74.99
N PRO A 388 -11.82 -28.08 -74.92
CA PRO A 388 -10.57 -28.77 -74.52
C PRO A 388 -9.78 -29.26 -75.78
N PRO A 389 -8.85 -30.28 -75.81
CA PRO A 389 -8.40 -31.30 -74.82
C PRO A 389 -6.85 -31.51 -74.74
N VAL A 390 -6.25 -32.39 -73.91
CA VAL A 390 -6.04 -33.86 -74.14
C VAL A 390 -5.38 -34.55 -72.91
N ALA A 391 -5.94 -35.71 -72.52
CA ALA A 391 -5.43 -36.97 -71.89
C ALA A 391 -4.29 -36.96 -70.83
N ALA A 392 -4.49 -37.42 -69.58
CA ALA A 392 -4.58 -38.81 -69.01
C ALA A 392 -3.25 -39.60 -69.12
N ALA A 393 -2.60 -40.20 -68.09
CA ALA A 393 -2.93 -40.68 -66.72
C ALA A 393 -1.58 -40.94 -65.94
N PRO A 394 -1.45 -41.70 -64.82
CA PRO A 394 -2.33 -42.05 -63.68
C PRO A 394 -1.66 -41.86 -62.27
N VAL A 395 -2.44 -42.23 -61.24
CA VAL A 395 -2.37 -42.11 -59.76
C VAL A 395 -1.43 -43.13 -59.07
N LYS A 396 -0.90 -42.81 -57.87
CA LYS A 396 -0.96 -43.69 -56.67
C LYS A 396 -0.64 -42.99 -55.32
N GLU A 397 -1.40 -43.44 -54.31
CA GLU A 397 -1.55 -42.96 -52.93
C GLU A 397 -0.36 -43.30 -52.00
N GLU A 398 -0.21 -42.57 -50.90
CA GLU A 398 -0.09 -43.17 -49.55
C GLU A 398 -0.26 -42.15 -48.40
N LYS A 399 -0.68 -42.67 -47.24
CA LYS A 399 -1.10 -41.96 -46.00
C LYS A 399 -0.16 -42.34 -44.82
N PRO A 400 -0.32 -41.80 -43.58
CA PRO A 400 0.75 -41.25 -42.72
C PRO A 400 1.10 -42.12 -41.49
N LYS A 401 2.09 -41.69 -40.67
CA LYS A 401 2.21 -42.05 -39.23
C LYS A 401 3.22 -41.20 -38.41
N GLU A 402 3.21 -41.47 -37.11
CA GLU A 402 3.38 -40.63 -35.91
C GLU A 402 4.67 -40.93 -35.09
N ALA A 403 4.84 -40.22 -33.96
CA ALA A 403 5.94 -40.05 -32.98
C ALA A 403 6.75 -41.27 -32.44
N ASP A 404 7.96 -41.02 -31.88
CA ASP A 404 8.41 -41.58 -30.57
C ASP A 404 9.66 -40.92 -29.92
N LYS A 405 9.85 -41.22 -28.62
CA LYS A 405 10.69 -40.65 -27.52
C LYS A 405 12.25 -40.82 -27.51
N PRO A 406 12.99 -40.15 -26.58
CA PRO A 406 14.47 -40.10 -26.49
C PRO A 406 15.16 -40.93 -25.36
N LYS A 407 16.50 -41.08 -25.41
CA LYS A 407 17.43 -41.60 -24.36
C LYS A 407 18.79 -40.85 -24.31
N GLU A 408 19.39 -40.83 -23.11
CA GLU A 408 20.53 -40.04 -22.57
C GLU A 408 21.97 -40.46 -22.99
N ALA A 409 22.93 -39.50 -22.95
CA ALA A 409 24.21 -39.59 -22.22
C ALA A 409 25.09 -38.30 -22.32
N ASP A 410 25.25 -37.64 -21.18
CA ASP A 410 26.40 -36.99 -20.52
C ASP A 410 27.28 -35.83 -21.10
N ALA A 411 27.53 -34.90 -20.17
CA ALA A 411 28.59 -33.89 -19.97
C ALA A 411 28.93 -32.84 -21.05
N SER A 412 28.59 -31.57 -20.79
CA SER A 412 29.52 -30.41 -20.66
C SER A 412 28.77 -29.07 -20.50
N GLU A 413 29.30 -28.22 -19.61
CA GLU A 413 29.13 -26.76 -19.40
C GLU A 413 28.03 -25.98 -20.15
N VAL A 414 27.19 -25.24 -19.39
CA VAL A 414 26.37 -24.14 -19.92
C VAL A 414 26.70 -22.84 -19.19
N LYS A 415 27.42 -21.97 -19.91
CA LYS A 415 27.31 -20.51 -19.84
C LYS A 415 26.06 -20.09 -20.61
N GLU A 416 25.38 -19.07 -20.10
CA GLU A 416 24.18 -18.44 -20.65
C GLU A 416 24.53 -17.58 -21.88
N PRO A 417 23.85 -17.73 -23.04
CA PRO A 417 24.04 -16.84 -24.19
C PRO A 417 22.88 -15.86 -24.42
N GLU A 418 23.28 -14.67 -24.81
CA GLU A 418 22.51 -13.53 -25.29
C GLU A 418 21.60 -13.84 -26.49
N LYS A 419 20.48 -13.12 -26.60
CA LYS A 419 19.81 -12.87 -27.88
C LYS A 419 19.62 -11.38 -28.11
N LYS A 420 20.23 -10.91 -29.20
CA LYS A 420 20.00 -9.64 -29.88
C LYS A 420 18.64 -9.62 -30.57
N TYR A 421 18.05 -8.43 -30.67
CA TYR A 421 17.38 -7.99 -31.90
C TYR A 421 17.62 -6.49 -32.11
N ASP A 422 18.03 -6.18 -33.34
CA ASP A 422 18.36 -4.85 -33.86
C ASP A 422 17.13 -3.96 -34.07
N GLN A 423 17.37 -2.65 -33.97
CA GLN A 423 16.48 -1.53 -34.26
C GLN A 423 16.65 -1.07 -35.71
N ASP A 424 15.56 -0.69 -36.39
CA ASP A 424 15.38 0.66 -36.97
C ASP A 424 14.04 0.84 -37.73
N ASP A 425 13.46 2.02 -37.50
CA ASP A 425 12.60 2.90 -38.32
C ASP A 425 11.44 2.38 -39.23
N SER A 426 10.23 2.91 -39.00
CA SER A 426 9.73 4.13 -39.70
C SER A 426 8.21 4.39 -39.54
N LEU A 427 7.90 5.64 -39.14
CA LEU A 427 6.83 6.56 -39.58
C LEU A 427 5.44 6.04 -39.98
N THR A 428 4.39 6.51 -39.28
CA THR A 428 3.25 7.21 -39.90
C THR A 428 2.53 8.11 -38.89
N ASP A 429 2.02 9.21 -39.43
CA ASP A 429 1.64 10.45 -38.78
C ASP A 429 0.10 10.59 -38.61
N HIS A 430 -0.30 11.51 -37.73
CA HIS A 430 -1.59 12.24 -37.63
C HIS A 430 -2.78 11.77 -36.74
N LEU A 431 -3.00 12.59 -35.71
CA LEU A 431 -4.23 13.30 -35.28
C LEU A 431 -5.62 12.67 -35.54
N SER A 432 -6.48 12.68 -34.50
CA SER A 432 -7.54 13.70 -34.34
C SER A 432 -8.46 13.46 -33.13
N ILE A 433 -8.38 14.31 -32.09
CA ILE A 433 -9.47 14.51 -31.12
C ILE A 433 -10.10 15.89 -31.39
N LYS A 434 -11.17 15.88 -32.20
CA LYS A 434 -12.22 16.88 -32.14
C LYS A 434 -13.28 16.37 -31.16
N LYS A 435 -13.22 16.84 -29.92
CA LYS A 435 -14.36 17.08 -28.99
C LYS A 435 -13.88 16.97 -27.54
N ALA A 436 -13.41 18.09 -27.00
CA ALA A 436 -13.65 18.47 -25.61
C ALA A 436 -13.37 19.96 -25.41
N SER A 437 -13.83 20.80 -26.33
CA SER A 437 -14.15 22.18 -26.06
C SER A 437 -15.56 22.25 -25.46
N LYS A 438 -15.69 22.01 -24.16
CA LYS A 438 -16.81 22.53 -23.36
C LYS A 438 -16.59 22.24 -21.88
N ILE A 439 -16.69 23.32 -21.11
CA ILE A 439 -16.79 23.39 -19.65
C ILE A 439 -15.42 23.42 -18.96
N LEU A 440 -14.87 24.64 -18.86
CA LEU A 440 -14.49 25.28 -17.59
C LEU A 440 -14.24 26.77 -17.91
N ASN A 441 -15.34 27.49 -18.13
CA ASN A 441 -15.45 28.92 -17.90
C ASN A 441 -16.92 29.22 -17.66
N GLY A 442 -17.23 29.49 -16.40
CA GLY A 442 -18.43 30.17 -15.97
C GLY A 442 -17.98 31.11 -14.86
N ASP A 443 -17.88 32.40 -15.19
CA ASP A 443 -18.43 33.48 -14.37
C ASP A 443 -18.69 34.67 -15.29
N SER A 444 -19.91 35.19 -15.17
CA SER A 444 -20.51 36.30 -15.91
C SER A 444 -19.69 37.61 -15.70
N GLU A 445 -19.69 38.61 -16.58
CA GLU A 445 -20.82 39.47 -16.92
C GLU A 445 -20.57 40.26 -18.22
N ASN A 446 -21.67 40.72 -18.83
CA ASN A 446 -21.77 41.46 -20.09
C ASN A 446 -20.96 42.77 -20.10
N ASP A 447 -20.22 43.03 -21.19
CA ASP A 447 -20.62 44.07 -22.15
C ASP A 447 -19.81 44.00 -23.45
N LYS A 448 -20.52 44.07 -24.57
CA LYS A 448 -19.96 44.08 -25.92
C LYS A 448 -19.47 45.48 -26.27
N VAL A 449 -18.16 45.67 -26.34
CA VAL A 449 -17.53 46.61 -27.28
C VAL A 449 -16.40 45.87 -27.99
N SER A 450 -16.53 45.81 -29.32
CA SER A 450 -15.53 45.31 -30.25
C SER A 450 -14.15 45.93 -29.96
N ASN A 451 -13.20 45.12 -29.51
CA ASN A 451 -11.78 45.38 -29.74
C ASN A 451 -11.15 44.16 -30.40
N LYS A 452 -10.69 44.39 -31.62
CA LYS A 452 -9.83 43.51 -32.41
C LYS A 452 -8.67 43.03 -31.53
N ILE A 453 -8.46 41.72 -31.46
CA ILE A 453 -7.20 41.14 -30.99
C ILE A 453 -6.11 41.68 -31.94
N PRO A 454 -5.06 42.37 -31.46
CA PRO A 454 -3.97 42.77 -32.34
C PRO A 454 -3.26 41.50 -32.82
N GLU A 455 -3.05 41.41 -34.13
CA GLU A 455 -2.11 40.46 -34.73
C GLU A 455 -0.70 40.68 -34.10
N PRO A 456 0.14 39.63 -33.97
CA PRO A 456 1.48 39.77 -33.42
C PRO A 456 2.36 40.54 -34.41
N VAL A 457 2.73 41.78 -34.08
CA VAL A 457 3.41 42.71 -35.03
C VAL A 457 4.93 42.82 -34.79
N ASN A 458 5.50 42.27 -33.70
CA ASN A 458 6.91 42.51 -33.41
C ASN A 458 7.81 41.27 -33.61
N LYS A 459 8.61 41.29 -34.68
CA LYS A 459 9.84 40.51 -34.84
C LYS A 459 11.03 41.42 -34.59
N THR A 460 11.27 41.80 -33.34
CA THR A 460 12.50 42.49 -32.97
C THR A 460 13.64 41.48 -32.93
N LEU A 461 14.70 41.73 -33.71
CA LEU A 461 15.97 41.03 -33.56
C LEU A 461 16.58 41.48 -32.23
N PHE A 462 16.66 40.57 -31.25
CA PHE A 462 17.35 40.82 -29.99
C PHE A 462 18.71 40.10 -30.03
N SER A 463 19.73 40.72 -29.42
CA SER A 463 21.06 40.14 -29.36
C SER A 463 21.16 39.09 -28.25
N ARG A 464 22.19 38.22 -28.31
CA ARG A 464 22.48 37.24 -27.25
C ARG A 464 22.72 37.91 -25.89
N GLU A 465 23.30 39.11 -25.89
CA GLU A 465 23.59 39.88 -24.67
C GLU A 465 22.31 40.42 -24.01
N ASP A 466 21.33 40.86 -24.81
CA ASP A 466 20.04 41.32 -24.30
C ASP A 466 19.26 40.19 -23.64
N LEU A 467 19.29 38.99 -24.22
CA LEU A 467 18.66 37.80 -23.68
C LEU A 467 19.29 37.33 -22.37
N GLU A 468 20.62 37.30 -22.30
CA GLU A 468 21.32 36.93 -21.05
C GLU A 468 21.05 37.95 -19.94
N SER A 469 20.88 39.23 -20.27
CA SER A 469 20.54 40.28 -19.30
C SER A 469 19.11 40.13 -18.75
N ALA A 470 18.14 39.82 -19.62
CA ALA A 470 16.74 39.59 -19.25
C ALA A 470 16.58 38.31 -18.42
N TRP A 471 17.32 37.25 -18.81
CA TRP A 471 17.34 35.96 -18.12
C TRP A 471 17.86 36.08 -16.68
N LYS A 472 19.00 36.78 -16.49
CA LYS A 472 19.59 37.01 -15.16
C LYS A 472 18.73 37.89 -14.25
N LYS A 473 17.96 38.84 -14.80
CA LYS A 473 17.05 39.69 -14.02
C LYS A 473 15.73 39.00 -13.67
N GLY A 474 15.17 38.19 -14.57
CA GLY A 474 13.84 37.59 -14.40
C GLY A 474 13.80 36.33 -13.54
N ILE A 475 14.82 35.47 -13.60
CA ILE A 475 14.81 34.15 -12.92
C ILE A 475 14.75 34.21 -11.39
N PRO A 476 15.51 35.08 -10.70
CA PRO A 476 15.45 35.18 -9.25
C PRO A 476 14.04 35.51 -8.73
N GLY A 477 13.26 36.30 -9.50
CA GLY A 477 11.89 36.66 -9.15
C GLY A 477 10.85 35.57 -9.42
N ILE A 478 11.07 34.74 -10.44
CA ILE A 478 10.12 33.69 -10.86
C ILE A 478 10.34 32.38 -10.07
N CYS A 479 11.58 32.10 -9.64
CA CYS A 479 11.96 30.82 -9.03
C CYS A 479 12.22 30.92 -7.51
N SER A 480 11.64 31.91 -6.83
CA SER A 480 11.87 32.19 -5.39
C SER A 480 11.50 31.05 -4.42
N HIS A 481 10.74 30.05 -4.86
CA HIS A 481 10.32 28.90 -4.05
C HIS A 481 11.32 27.73 -4.03
N SER A 482 12.30 27.65 -4.94
CA SER A 482 13.24 26.52 -5.01
C SER A 482 14.69 26.95 -5.26
N ALA A 483 15.50 26.92 -4.19
CA ALA A 483 16.92 27.29 -4.22
C ALA A 483 17.74 26.43 -5.20
N ASN A 484 17.39 25.13 -5.34
CA ASN A 484 18.09 24.19 -6.22
C ASN A 484 17.86 24.50 -7.71
N LEU A 485 16.63 24.85 -8.08
CA LEU A 485 16.26 25.23 -9.45
C LEU A 485 16.88 26.58 -9.83
N LEU A 486 16.91 27.53 -8.90
CA LEU A 486 17.65 28.78 -9.04
C LEU A 486 19.14 28.54 -9.31
N SER A 487 19.79 27.65 -8.55
CA SER A 487 21.21 27.35 -8.76
C SER A 487 21.49 26.67 -10.10
N SER A 488 20.60 25.77 -10.57
CA SER A 488 20.76 25.09 -11.86
C SER A 488 20.56 26.07 -13.04
N LEU A 489 19.52 26.90 -13.00
CA LEU A 489 19.23 27.89 -14.05
C LEU A 489 20.20 29.08 -14.10
N ASN A 490 20.82 29.43 -12.97
CA ASN A 490 21.79 30.53 -12.91
C ASN A 490 23.21 30.08 -13.31
N ASN A 491 23.52 28.78 -13.15
CA ASN A 491 24.78 28.20 -13.61
C ASN A 491 24.80 27.91 -15.11
N LYS A 492 23.63 27.72 -15.75
CA LYS A 492 23.53 27.41 -17.19
C LYS A 492 22.66 28.43 -17.91
N ASN A 493 23.30 29.35 -18.63
CA ASN A 493 22.60 30.30 -19.51
C ASN A 493 21.94 29.57 -20.69
N PRO A 494 20.73 29.98 -21.13
CA PRO A 494 20.05 29.40 -22.28
C PRO A 494 20.81 29.69 -23.56
N VAL A 495 20.81 28.72 -24.48
CA VAL A 495 21.42 28.87 -25.79
C VAL A 495 20.35 29.27 -26.80
N LEU A 496 20.58 30.39 -27.51
CA LEU A 496 19.73 30.82 -28.61
C LEU A 496 20.05 29.99 -29.87
N LYS A 497 19.06 29.30 -30.42
CA LYS A 497 19.10 28.66 -31.74
C LYS A 497 18.41 29.52 -32.80
N GLU A 498 18.54 29.11 -34.06
CA GLU A 498 17.86 29.75 -35.20
C GLU A 498 16.33 29.77 -34.97
N ASP A 499 15.65 30.80 -35.49
CA ASP A 499 14.21 31.05 -35.32
C ASP A 499 13.72 31.34 -33.88
N PHE A 500 14.54 32.00 -33.05
CA PHE A 500 14.17 32.46 -31.69
C PHE A 500 13.79 31.31 -30.73
N ALA A 501 14.26 30.09 -31.02
CA ALA A 501 14.16 28.95 -30.13
C ALA A 501 15.26 29.01 -29.05
N LEU A 502 14.86 28.85 -27.78
CA LEU A 502 15.74 28.85 -26.62
C LEU A 502 15.86 27.46 -26.04
N GLU A 503 17.10 26.99 -25.89
CA GLU A 503 17.36 25.71 -25.26
C GLU A 503 17.82 25.88 -23.82
N VAL A 504 17.07 25.27 -22.90
CA VAL A 504 17.39 25.20 -21.48
C VAL A 504 17.73 23.76 -21.13
N THR A 505 18.89 23.54 -20.49
CA THR A 505 19.32 22.21 -20.08
C THR A 505 18.87 21.93 -18.64
N ALA A 506 18.27 20.76 -18.41
CA ALA A 506 17.82 20.32 -17.09
C ALA A 506 18.66 19.12 -16.60
N ASP A 507 19.15 19.17 -15.36
CA ASP A 507 20.05 18.16 -14.79
C ASP A 507 19.33 16.88 -14.30
N SER A 508 18.00 16.91 -14.18
CA SER A 508 17.21 15.78 -13.68
C SER A 508 15.76 15.85 -14.19
N LYS A 509 15.11 14.69 -14.34
CA LYS A 509 13.68 14.57 -14.71
C LYS A 509 12.75 15.30 -13.73
N VAL A 510 13.14 15.41 -12.46
CA VAL A 510 12.37 16.17 -11.46
C VAL A 510 12.42 17.67 -11.75
N LEU A 511 13.62 18.20 -12.03
CA LEU A 511 13.81 19.60 -12.42
C LEU A 511 13.16 19.93 -13.76
N GLU A 512 13.18 18.99 -14.72
CA GLU A 512 12.48 19.15 -16.00
C GLU A 512 10.96 19.36 -15.78
N SER A 513 10.35 18.60 -14.87
CA SER A 513 8.92 18.75 -14.54
C SER A 513 8.60 20.08 -13.87
N GLU A 514 9.48 20.57 -12.99
CA GLU A 514 9.34 21.87 -12.33
C GLU A 514 9.53 23.03 -13.33
N ILE A 515 10.52 22.94 -14.22
CA ILE A 515 10.75 23.93 -15.28
C ILE A 515 9.56 23.94 -16.25
N LYS A 516 9.00 22.78 -16.61
CA LYS A 516 7.77 22.69 -17.43
C LYS A 516 6.57 23.36 -16.77
N GLY A 517 6.43 23.26 -15.46
CA GLY A 517 5.39 23.96 -14.70
C GLY A 517 5.56 25.49 -14.71
N LEU A 518 6.80 25.99 -14.76
CA LEU A 518 7.12 27.43 -14.74
C LEU A 518 7.29 28.05 -16.14
N LEU A 519 7.40 27.24 -17.20
CA LEU A 519 7.53 27.67 -18.60
C LEU A 519 6.54 28.77 -19.03
N PRO A 520 5.23 28.70 -18.71
CA PRO A 520 4.28 29.73 -19.13
C PRO A 520 4.61 31.12 -18.56
N LYS A 521 5.13 31.17 -17.33
CA LYS A 521 5.50 32.42 -16.65
C LYS A 521 6.82 32.98 -17.20
N ILE A 522 7.79 32.11 -17.48
CA ILE A 522 9.08 32.48 -18.08
C ILE A 522 8.87 33.02 -19.50
N LEU A 523 8.03 32.34 -20.31
CA LEU A 523 7.69 32.80 -21.66
C LEU A 523 6.95 34.15 -21.64
N ALA A 524 6.00 34.35 -20.73
CA ALA A 524 5.29 35.63 -20.61
C ALA A 524 6.24 36.78 -20.23
N TYR A 525 7.22 36.53 -19.36
CA TYR A 525 8.24 37.52 -18.97
C TYR A 525 9.18 37.84 -20.14
N LEU A 526 9.71 36.82 -20.81
CA LEU A 526 10.65 37.01 -21.93
C LEU A 526 9.99 37.69 -23.13
N LYS A 527 8.74 37.34 -23.46
CA LYS A 527 7.98 38.04 -24.52
C LYS A 527 7.79 39.52 -24.21
N LYS A 528 7.57 39.86 -22.93
CA LYS A 528 7.38 41.25 -22.49
C LYS A 528 8.68 42.06 -22.47
N GLU A 529 9.80 41.49 -22.04
CA GLU A 529 11.09 42.23 -22.02
C GLU A 529 11.78 42.29 -23.38
N LEU A 530 11.74 41.20 -24.17
CA LEU A 530 12.41 41.15 -25.47
C LEU A 530 11.52 41.62 -26.64
N ASN A 531 10.26 41.94 -26.34
CA ASN A 531 9.27 42.48 -27.28
C ASN A 531 9.10 41.61 -28.54
N ASN A 532 9.30 40.29 -28.41
CA ASN A 532 9.25 39.33 -29.51
C ASN A 532 8.33 38.16 -29.14
N ASP A 533 7.24 38.02 -29.89
CA ASP A 533 6.19 37.04 -29.61
C ASP A 533 6.52 35.62 -30.11
N PHE A 534 7.59 35.47 -30.92
CA PHE A 534 8.02 34.22 -31.55
C PHE A 534 9.00 33.39 -30.71
N ILE A 535 9.27 33.78 -29.46
CA ILE A 535 10.16 33.01 -28.58
C ILE A 535 9.52 31.67 -28.22
N THR A 536 10.23 30.58 -28.54
CA THR A 536 9.88 29.22 -28.13
C THR A 536 10.98 28.68 -27.22
N VAL A 537 10.64 27.90 -26.19
CA VAL A 537 11.63 27.33 -25.27
C VAL A 537 11.53 25.80 -25.32
N SER A 538 12.62 25.14 -25.69
CA SER A 538 12.79 23.69 -25.64
C SER A 538 13.67 23.30 -24.44
N ILE A 539 13.27 22.28 -23.71
CA ILE A 539 14.04 21.75 -22.58
C ILE A 539 14.74 20.48 -23.04
N ILE A 540 16.05 20.41 -22.83
CA ILE A 540 16.86 19.23 -23.11
C ILE A 540 17.34 18.66 -21.78
N LEU A 541 17.11 17.38 -21.53
CA LEU A 541 17.75 16.67 -20.41
C LEU A 541 19.25 16.63 -20.68
N ALA A 542 20.05 17.11 -19.74
CA ALA A 542 21.48 16.88 -19.81
C ALA A 542 21.69 15.36 -19.72
N ASP A 543 22.18 14.74 -20.79
CA ASP A 543 22.74 13.41 -20.70
C ASP A 543 23.82 13.49 -19.63
N ILE A 544 23.62 12.73 -18.56
CA ILE A 544 24.63 12.52 -17.53
C ILE A 544 25.81 11.93 -18.30
N ASN A 545 26.80 12.76 -18.62
CA ASN A 545 28.09 12.28 -19.08
C ASN A 545 28.49 11.18 -18.09
N GLU A 546 28.58 9.94 -18.57
CA GLU A 546 29.09 8.75 -17.89
C GLU A 546 30.60 8.90 -17.57
N GLN A 547 31.03 10.05 -17.04
CA GLN A 547 32.41 10.34 -16.75
C GLN A 547 32.70 10.66 -15.28
N GLN A 548 31.71 10.59 -14.38
CA GLN A 548 31.99 10.51 -12.96
C GLN A 548 31.22 9.34 -12.36
N ASP A 549 31.99 8.42 -11.76
CA ASP A 549 31.61 7.20 -11.06
C ASP A 549 31.33 5.93 -11.88
N LYS A 550 32.29 5.54 -12.73
CA LYS A 550 32.58 4.09 -12.90
C LYS A 550 33.54 3.68 -11.78
N ALA A 551 33.11 2.75 -10.92
CA ALA A 551 34.02 2.06 -10.01
C ALA A 551 35.03 1.27 -10.87
N TYR A 552 36.26 1.76 -10.95
CA TYR A 552 37.33 1.05 -11.66
C TYR A 552 37.78 -0.14 -10.81
N PHE A 553 37.90 -1.32 -11.41
CA PHE A 553 38.59 -2.43 -10.77
C PHE A 553 40.10 -2.09 -10.61
N PRO A 554 40.80 -2.60 -9.58
CA PRO A 554 42.21 -2.27 -9.32
C PRO A 554 43.12 -2.39 -10.55
N ASP A 555 42.88 -3.38 -11.42
CA ASP A 555 43.59 -3.58 -12.68
C ASP A 555 43.38 -2.47 -13.72
N GLU A 556 42.17 -1.90 -13.78
CA GLU A 556 41.84 -0.82 -14.72
C GLU A 556 42.44 0.51 -14.24
N ILE A 557 42.52 0.71 -12.92
CA ILE A 557 43.23 1.84 -12.30
C ILE A 557 44.71 1.77 -12.64
N TYR A 558 45.33 0.60 -12.48
CA TYR A 558 46.74 0.40 -12.79
C TYR A 558 47.04 0.67 -14.27
N LYS A 559 46.21 0.16 -15.20
CA LYS A 559 46.38 0.41 -16.64
C LYS A 559 46.31 1.90 -16.98
N LYS A 560 45.34 2.64 -16.41
CA LYS A 560 45.25 4.10 -16.60
C LYS A 560 46.41 4.87 -15.96
N MET A 561 46.96 4.39 -14.84
CA MET A 561 48.15 4.98 -14.23
C MET A 561 49.39 4.77 -15.10
N VAL A 562 49.56 3.58 -15.68
CA VAL A 562 50.66 3.28 -16.62
C VAL A 562 50.53 4.08 -17.92
N GLU A 563 49.31 4.27 -18.44
CA GLU A 563 49.08 5.13 -19.62
C GLU A 563 49.45 6.59 -19.36
N LYS A 564 49.20 7.09 -18.15
CA LYS A 564 49.56 8.46 -17.77
C LYS A 564 51.04 8.62 -17.43
N ASN A 565 51.70 7.59 -16.91
CA ASN A 565 53.11 7.63 -16.58
C ASN A 565 53.79 6.25 -16.75
N PRO A 566 54.61 6.06 -17.80
CA PRO A 566 55.19 4.76 -18.13
C PRO A 566 56.21 4.25 -17.09
N GLU A 567 56.77 5.13 -16.25
CA GLU A 567 57.73 4.75 -15.20
C GLU A 567 57.10 3.91 -14.07
N ILE A 568 55.77 3.96 -13.93
CA ILE A 568 55.05 3.16 -12.92
C ILE A 568 55.15 1.66 -13.23
N LYS A 569 55.29 1.30 -14.51
CA LYS A 569 55.50 -0.09 -14.94
C LYS A 569 56.88 -0.59 -14.53
N ASN A 570 57.93 0.23 -14.73
CA ASN A 570 59.29 -0.09 -14.29
C ASN A 570 59.36 -0.29 -12.77
N LEU A 571 58.59 0.49 -12.02
CA LEU A 571 58.54 0.41 -10.56
C LEU A 571 57.84 -0.86 -10.05
N ARG A 572 56.79 -1.33 -10.75
CA ARG A 572 56.17 -2.63 -10.47
C ARG A 572 57.14 -3.78 -10.75
N ASP A 573 57.80 -3.75 -11.91
CA ASP A 573 58.69 -4.83 -12.35
C ASP A 573 59.97 -4.92 -11.48
N GLN A 574 60.44 -3.80 -10.91
CA GLN A 574 61.57 -3.79 -9.99
C GLN A 574 61.24 -4.21 -8.55
N LEU A 575 59.99 -4.04 -8.12
CA LEU A 575 59.55 -4.31 -6.75
C LEU A 575 58.69 -5.59 -6.62
N ASP A 576 58.44 -6.28 -7.73
CA ASP A 576 57.72 -7.56 -7.83
C ASP A 576 56.33 -7.55 -7.15
N LEU A 577 55.55 -6.51 -7.45
CA LEU A 577 54.24 -6.26 -6.81
C LEU A 577 53.08 -6.90 -7.60
N GLU A 578 52.23 -7.64 -6.91
CA GLU A 578 50.95 -8.17 -7.41
C GLU A 578 49.79 -7.21 -7.10
N ILE A 579 48.76 -7.21 -7.95
CA ILE A 579 47.54 -6.41 -7.77
C ILE A 579 46.49 -7.34 -7.18
N ASP A 580 46.02 -7.08 -5.96
CA ASP A 580 44.95 -7.85 -5.32
C ASP A 580 43.63 -7.71 -6.11
N PHE A 581 42.94 -8.84 -6.31
CA PHE A 581 41.69 -8.97 -7.06
C PHE A 581 40.44 -8.55 -6.29
#